data_AF-A0A6B3SWX1-F1
#
_entry.id   AF-A0A6B3SWX1-F1
#
_cell.length_a   1.000
_cell.length_b   1.000
_cell.length_c   1.000
_cell.angle_alpha   90.00
_cell.angle_beta   90.00
_cell.angle_gamma   90.00
#
_symmetry.space_group_name_H-M   'P 1'
#
loop_
_entity.id
_entity.type
_entity.pdbx_description
1 polymer ?
#
loop_
_entity_poly.entity_id
_entity_poly.type
_entity_poly.pdbx_seq_one_letter_code
_entity_poly.pdbx_strand_id
1 'polypeptide(L)'
;MIVVQIHSGLGNQLFMYAAARALADKLGTGLYLDVDNDCRNGVNNGSYVGHSFQLDRFNIRADYPGQVEGEAKTNSTIGFYSAVKSRLKENDFVRQTARLFRRYGVDPAQLLMKASGQERRFFKEARGDWGYKPDLMSLPDDSILRGCFFSFRYFDHLRAQLLEDLMLKEPLSAASQAMESRMRSAESVSIHVRRGDIVTDPEYRSWYEGILTEDYYRNAVYYFRERLKDPEFFVFSDDIDWVKSALKLPGRLTYVDHNDAAHGYEDLVLMSRCKHNVTAGFSSFSWWGAYLNRHPEKVVVRTRRMNALDHMNHPDDFFLPDWVIVDS
;
A
#
# COMPACT_ATOMS: atom_id res chain seq x y z
N MET A 1 -10.92 20.46 -4.59
CA MET A 1 -9.74 19.55 -4.62
C MET A 1 -9.95 18.34 -3.71
N ILE A 2 -9.55 17.13 -4.11
CA ILE A 2 -9.63 15.92 -3.27
C ILE A 2 -8.47 15.86 -2.27
N VAL A 3 -8.76 15.46 -1.03
CA VAL A 3 -7.76 15.23 0.02
C VAL A 3 -7.84 13.78 0.47
N VAL A 4 -6.70 13.11 0.61
CA VAL A 4 -6.63 11.76 1.19
C VAL A 4 -5.62 11.71 2.33
N GLN A 5 -5.99 11.08 3.44
CA GLN A 5 -5.05 10.82 4.53
C GLN A 5 -4.13 9.66 4.15
N ILE A 6 -2.82 9.89 4.20
CA ILE A 6 -1.81 8.85 3.93
C ILE A 6 -1.22 8.34 5.24
N HIS A 7 -1.24 7.02 5.43
CA HIS A 7 -0.67 6.35 6.60
C HIS A 7 -0.14 4.94 6.26
N SER A 8 0.51 4.28 7.24
CA SER A 8 1.04 2.91 7.13
C SER A 8 2.13 2.74 6.05
N GLY A 9 2.47 1.50 5.70
CA GLY A 9 3.54 1.18 4.74
C GLY A 9 3.20 1.50 3.29
N LEU A 10 4.23 1.55 2.43
CA LEU A 10 4.13 1.95 1.03
C LEU A 10 3.00 1.27 0.27
N GLY A 11 2.80 -0.04 0.44
CA GLY A 11 1.69 -0.75 -0.20
C GLY A 11 0.31 -0.16 0.13
N ASN A 12 0.08 0.25 1.38
CA ASN A 12 -1.17 0.91 1.78
C ASN A 12 -1.23 2.34 1.25
N GLN A 13 -0.11 3.08 1.29
CA GLN A 13 -0.01 4.44 0.76
C GLN A 13 -0.41 4.47 -0.74
N LEU A 14 0.01 3.47 -1.51
CA LEU A 14 -0.32 3.34 -2.93
C LEU A 14 -1.81 3.10 -3.18
N PHE A 15 -2.49 2.28 -2.37
CA PHE A 15 -3.95 2.11 -2.46
C PHE A 15 -4.69 3.42 -2.18
N MET A 16 -4.30 4.14 -1.12
CA MET A 16 -4.88 5.43 -0.78
C MET A 16 -4.67 6.46 -1.90
N TYR A 17 -3.45 6.53 -2.42
CA TYR A 17 -3.13 7.38 -3.57
C TYR A 17 -3.99 7.02 -4.77
N ALA A 18 -4.02 5.75 -5.19
CA ALA A 18 -4.69 5.33 -6.41
C ALA A 18 -6.21 5.56 -6.37
N ALA A 19 -6.87 5.25 -5.25
CA ALA A 19 -8.30 5.51 -5.08
C ALA A 19 -8.63 7.01 -5.12
N ALA A 20 -7.84 7.84 -4.43
CA ALA A 20 -8.03 9.29 -4.42
C ALA A 20 -7.69 9.92 -5.78
N ARG A 21 -6.65 9.42 -6.45
CA ARG A 21 -6.23 9.79 -7.79
C ARG A 21 -7.34 9.54 -8.81
N ALA A 22 -8.03 8.42 -8.69
CA ALA A 22 -9.17 8.07 -9.54
C ALA A 22 -10.36 9.02 -9.34
N LEU A 23 -10.69 9.35 -8.09
CA LEU A 23 -11.75 10.33 -7.81
C LEU A 23 -11.36 11.73 -8.33
N ALA A 24 -10.11 12.15 -8.10
CA ALA A 24 -9.62 13.46 -8.55
C ALA A 24 -9.65 13.60 -10.08
N ASP A 25 -9.23 12.57 -10.82
CA ASP A 25 -9.31 12.55 -12.29
C ASP A 25 -10.75 12.57 -12.79
N LYS A 26 -11.65 11.78 -12.17
CA LYS A 26 -13.07 11.77 -12.53
C LYS A 26 -13.70 13.16 -12.41
N LEU A 27 -13.28 13.93 -11.41
CA LEU A 27 -13.81 15.28 -11.13
C LEU A 27 -13.03 16.40 -11.83
N GLY A 28 -11.91 16.10 -12.51
CA GLY A 28 -11.06 17.10 -13.13
C GLY A 28 -10.45 18.09 -12.14
N THR A 29 -10.15 17.65 -10.91
CA THR A 29 -9.67 18.48 -9.80
C THR A 29 -8.30 18.00 -9.30
N GLY A 30 -7.64 18.82 -8.47
CA GLY A 30 -6.36 18.46 -7.86
C GLY A 30 -6.47 17.39 -6.77
N LEU A 31 -5.34 16.80 -6.39
CA LEU A 31 -5.20 15.84 -5.30
C LEU A 31 -4.15 16.32 -4.30
N TYR A 32 -4.47 16.26 -3.01
CA TYR A 32 -3.54 16.53 -1.92
C TYR A 32 -3.42 15.34 -0.97
N LEU A 33 -2.19 14.96 -0.63
CA LEU A 33 -1.86 13.90 0.30
C LEU A 33 -1.62 14.47 1.71
N ASP A 34 -2.56 14.25 2.62
CA ASP A 34 -2.40 14.60 4.04
C ASP A 34 -1.62 13.48 4.76
N VAL A 35 -0.30 13.57 4.69
CA VAL A 35 0.63 12.58 5.26
C VAL A 35 0.61 12.64 6.80
N ASP A 36 0.26 11.50 7.42
CA ASP A 36 0.25 11.33 8.88
C ASP A 36 1.66 11.50 9.48
N ASN A 37 1.72 11.96 10.73
CA ASN A 37 2.97 12.23 11.44
C ASN A 37 3.82 10.96 11.59
N ASP A 38 3.17 9.80 11.82
CA ASP A 38 3.86 8.51 11.95
C ASP A 38 4.60 8.14 10.66
N CYS A 39 4.04 8.52 9.51
CA CYS A 39 4.69 8.34 8.21
C CYS A 39 5.77 9.37 7.91
N ARG A 40 5.65 10.62 8.39
CA ARG A 40 6.68 11.63 8.10
C ARG A 40 8.02 11.33 8.76
N ASN A 41 8.00 10.78 9.97
CA ASN A 41 9.20 10.65 10.79
C ASN A 41 9.68 9.20 10.96
N GLY A 42 8.96 8.21 10.43
CA GLY A 42 9.29 6.78 10.62
C GLY A 42 9.37 6.41 12.10
N VAL A 43 8.31 6.68 12.86
CA VAL A 43 8.36 6.62 14.33
C VAL A 43 8.26 5.18 14.82
N ASN A 44 9.26 4.70 15.57
CA ASN A 44 9.19 3.41 16.24
C ASN A 44 8.32 3.49 17.50
N ASN A 45 7.11 2.90 17.46
CA ASN A 45 6.20 2.76 18.59
C ASN A 45 6.37 1.37 19.25
N GLY A 46 7.57 1.09 19.77
CA GLY A 46 7.87 -0.17 20.45
C GLY A 46 8.14 -1.33 19.48
N SER A 47 7.17 -2.24 19.30
CA SER A 47 7.27 -3.36 18.34
C SER A 47 6.87 -2.97 16.92
N TYR A 48 6.29 -1.78 16.71
CA TYR A 48 5.83 -1.29 15.42
C TYR A 48 6.72 -0.14 14.94
N VAL A 49 7.54 -0.40 13.93
CA VAL A 49 8.27 0.66 13.22
C VAL A 49 7.29 1.35 12.27
N GLY A 50 6.93 2.60 12.57
CA GLY A 50 6.16 3.45 11.67
C GLY A 50 6.85 3.53 10.32
N HIS A 51 6.13 3.17 9.26
CA HIS A 51 6.67 3.20 7.91
C HIS A 51 6.82 4.63 7.42
N SER A 52 7.96 4.98 6.83
CA SER A 52 8.17 6.30 6.23
C SER A 52 7.23 6.56 5.04
N PHE A 53 6.93 7.83 4.79
CA PHE A 53 6.31 8.28 3.55
C PHE A 53 7.27 8.02 2.40
N GLN A 54 6.84 7.24 1.41
CA GLN A 54 7.68 6.79 0.29
C GLN A 54 7.07 7.10 -1.08
N LEU A 55 5.84 7.63 -1.14
CA LEU A 55 5.24 8.06 -2.41
C LEU A 55 6.01 9.21 -3.07
N ASP A 56 6.77 9.98 -2.30
CA ASP A 56 7.64 11.05 -2.79
C ASP A 56 8.75 10.55 -3.74
N ARG A 57 9.06 9.25 -3.71
CA ARG A 57 10.03 8.60 -4.61
C ARG A 57 9.51 8.37 -6.03
N PHE A 58 8.20 8.50 -6.24
CA PHE A 58 7.53 8.25 -7.51
C PHE A 58 7.03 9.56 -8.15
N ASN A 59 6.75 9.52 -9.45
CA ASN A 59 6.18 10.62 -10.24
C ASN A 59 4.69 10.88 -9.96
N ILE A 60 4.25 10.75 -8.70
CA ILE A 60 2.85 10.91 -8.31
C ILE A 60 2.32 12.30 -8.69
N ARG A 61 1.07 12.33 -9.16
CA ARG A 61 0.34 13.56 -9.47
C ARG A 61 -0.51 13.97 -8.26
N ALA A 62 0.16 14.48 -7.24
CA ALA A 62 -0.48 15.04 -6.06
C ALA A 62 0.44 16.02 -5.33
N ASP A 63 -0.15 17.00 -4.66
CA ASP A 63 0.55 17.89 -3.74
C ASP A 63 0.70 17.22 -2.37
N TYR A 64 1.80 17.48 -1.67
CA TYR A 64 2.03 16.95 -0.32
C TYR A 64 2.93 17.88 0.52
N PRO A 65 2.92 17.74 1.87
CA PRO A 65 3.73 18.56 2.77
C PRO A 65 5.23 18.50 2.42
N GLY A 66 5.89 19.66 2.35
CA GLY A 66 7.33 19.78 2.06
C GLY A 66 7.68 20.05 0.59
N GLN A 67 6.72 20.01 -0.34
CA GLN A 67 6.95 20.46 -1.73
C GLN A 67 6.75 21.97 -1.95
N VAL A 68 6.13 22.68 -0.99
CA VAL A 68 5.86 24.12 -1.12
C VAL A 68 6.93 24.92 -0.39
N GLU A 69 8.04 25.21 -1.07
CA GLU A 69 8.90 26.35 -0.75
C GLU A 69 8.47 27.53 -1.62
N GLY A 70 7.95 28.59 -1.01
CA GLY A 70 7.56 29.82 -1.72
C GLY A 70 6.06 29.98 -1.96
N GLU A 71 5.55 31.09 -1.43
CA GLU A 71 4.23 31.70 -1.58
C GLU A 71 3.25 31.14 -2.63
N ALA A 72 2.16 30.54 -2.16
CA ALA A 72 0.83 30.80 -2.71
C ALA A 72 -0.24 30.60 -1.63
N LYS A 73 -0.85 31.71 -1.21
CA LYS A 73 -2.16 31.71 -0.55
C LYS A 73 -3.19 31.10 -1.49
N THR A 74 -3.39 29.79 -1.46
CA THR A 74 -4.61 29.22 -2.00
C THR A 74 -5.73 29.42 -0.98
N ASN A 75 -6.67 30.33 -1.28
CA ASN A 75 -7.97 30.46 -0.62
C ASN A 75 -8.86 29.22 -0.83
N SER A 76 -8.29 28.02 -0.75
CA SER A 76 -8.97 26.75 -0.94
C SER A 76 -9.21 26.08 0.42
N THR A 77 -10.20 25.18 0.46
CA THR A 77 -10.65 24.37 1.61
C THR A 77 -9.50 23.65 2.37
N ILE A 78 -8.34 23.49 1.73
CA ILE A 78 -7.04 23.11 2.34
C ILE A 78 -6.69 24.01 3.51
N GLY A 79 -6.89 25.32 3.35
CA GLY A 79 -6.66 26.32 4.38
C GLY A 79 -7.54 26.10 5.60
N PHE A 80 -8.82 25.71 5.45
CA PHE A 80 -9.71 25.50 6.60
C PHE A 80 -9.41 24.16 7.30
N TYR A 81 -9.31 23.05 6.58
CA TYR A 81 -9.00 21.75 7.19
C TYR A 81 -7.58 21.72 7.77
N SER A 82 -6.58 22.23 7.03
CA SER A 82 -5.21 22.33 7.54
C SER A 82 -5.09 23.38 8.65
N ALA A 83 -5.80 24.52 8.63
CA ALA A 83 -5.81 25.47 9.75
C ALA A 83 -6.54 24.90 10.97
N VAL A 84 -7.62 24.13 10.80
CA VAL A 84 -8.25 23.41 11.91
C VAL A 84 -7.27 22.38 12.48
N LYS A 85 -6.61 21.59 11.64
CA LYS A 85 -5.62 20.57 12.06
C LYS A 85 -4.35 21.18 12.66
N SER A 86 -3.84 22.30 12.13
CA SER A 86 -2.69 23.06 12.66
C SER A 86 -3.04 23.74 13.99
N ARG A 87 -4.22 24.38 14.11
CA ARG A 87 -4.69 24.95 15.39
C ARG A 87 -4.93 23.88 16.46
N LEU A 88 -5.43 22.69 16.08
CA LEU A 88 -5.52 21.52 16.97
C LEU A 88 -4.13 20.96 17.36
N LYS A 89 -3.09 21.18 16.52
CA LYS A 89 -1.71 20.72 16.75
C LYS A 89 -0.87 21.73 17.56
N GLU A 90 -1.09 23.03 17.45
CA GLU A 90 -0.27 24.07 18.10
C GLU A 90 -0.68 24.35 19.56
N ASN A 91 -1.86 23.89 19.98
CA ASN A 91 -2.36 24.13 21.32
C ASN A 91 -2.47 22.83 22.12
N ASP A 92 -1.55 22.62 23.07
CA ASP A 92 -1.46 21.40 23.87
C ASP A 92 -2.75 21.09 24.64
N PHE A 93 -3.48 22.13 25.06
CA PHE A 93 -4.78 22.00 25.72
C PHE A 93 -5.83 21.38 24.79
N VAL A 94 -5.87 21.84 23.54
CA VAL A 94 -6.80 21.37 22.49
C VAL A 94 -6.43 19.95 22.03
N ARG A 95 -5.14 19.63 21.96
CA ARG A 95 -4.64 18.29 21.64
C ARG A 95 -4.96 17.29 22.74
N GLN A 96 -4.80 17.66 24.02
CA GLN A 96 -5.17 16.82 25.15
C GLN A 96 -6.68 16.60 25.24
N THR A 97 -7.49 17.64 25.05
CA THR A 97 -8.95 17.51 25.00
C THR A 97 -9.41 16.67 23.80
N ALA A 98 -8.83 16.84 22.61
CA ALA A 98 -9.17 16.01 21.46
C ALA A 98 -8.81 14.53 21.65
N ARG A 99 -7.67 14.23 22.29
CA ARG A 99 -7.30 12.87 22.71
C ARG A 99 -8.28 12.32 23.74
N LEU A 100 -8.72 13.14 24.70
CA LEU A 100 -9.70 12.79 25.71
C LEU A 100 -11.05 12.44 25.06
N PHE A 101 -11.56 13.27 24.16
CA PHE A 101 -12.80 13.01 23.42
C PHE A 101 -12.73 11.73 22.57
N ARG A 102 -11.59 11.48 21.89
CA ARG A 102 -11.40 10.22 21.13
C ARG A 102 -11.43 9.00 22.04
N ARG A 103 -10.97 9.11 23.28
CA ARG A 103 -11.05 8.04 24.29
C ARG A 103 -12.49 7.71 24.70
N TYR A 104 -13.41 8.66 24.53
CA TYR A 104 -14.85 8.48 24.70
C TYR A 104 -15.58 8.27 23.36
N GLY A 105 -14.87 7.96 22.28
CA GLY A 105 -15.44 7.66 20.96
C GLY A 105 -15.85 8.88 20.11
N VAL A 106 -15.51 10.10 20.54
CA VAL A 106 -15.87 11.34 19.85
C VAL A 106 -14.65 11.90 19.11
N ASP A 107 -14.72 12.04 17.77
CA ASP A 107 -13.68 12.72 16.97
C ASP A 107 -14.05 14.20 16.77
N PRO A 108 -13.37 15.15 17.44
CA PRO A 108 -13.75 16.57 17.39
C PRO A 108 -13.67 17.18 15.99
N ALA A 109 -12.78 16.67 15.13
CA ALA A 109 -12.71 17.10 13.74
C ALA A 109 -13.98 16.70 12.97
N GLN A 110 -14.50 15.50 13.23
CA GLN A 110 -15.76 15.03 12.68
C GLN A 110 -16.93 15.86 13.21
N LEU A 111 -16.91 16.25 14.49
CA LEU A 111 -17.95 17.08 15.11
C LEU A 111 -17.98 18.51 14.53
N LEU A 112 -16.81 19.11 14.28
CA LEU A 112 -16.67 20.39 13.60
C LEU A 112 -17.16 20.34 12.14
N MET A 113 -16.92 19.23 11.44
CA MET A 113 -17.44 19.00 10.08
C MET A 113 -18.97 18.83 10.05
N LYS A 114 -19.56 18.19 11.07
CA LYS A 114 -21.02 18.13 11.23
C LYS A 114 -21.61 19.52 11.46
N ALA A 115 -20.99 20.30 12.35
CA ALA A 115 -21.44 21.65 12.68
C ALA A 115 -21.33 22.64 11.51
N SER A 116 -20.41 22.42 10.56
CA SER A 116 -20.24 23.25 9.36
C SER A 116 -21.17 22.85 8.20
N GLY A 117 -21.99 21.80 8.34
CA GLY A 117 -22.83 21.28 7.26
C GLY A 117 -22.06 20.57 6.13
N GLN A 118 -20.76 20.30 6.32
CA GLN A 118 -19.89 19.66 5.33
C GLN A 118 -19.78 18.14 5.49
N GLU A 119 -20.68 17.52 6.27
CA GLU A 119 -20.66 16.08 6.57
C GLU A 119 -20.67 15.19 5.32
N ARG A 120 -21.28 15.66 4.21
CA ARG A 120 -21.32 14.95 2.91
C ARG A 120 -19.99 14.89 2.15
N ARG A 121 -18.95 15.57 2.63
CA ARG A 121 -17.63 15.65 1.99
C ARG A 121 -16.56 14.84 2.73
N PHE A 122 -16.93 14.10 3.78
CA PHE A 122 -15.99 13.25 4.50
C PHE A 122 -16.37 11.78 4.29
N PHE A 123 -15.50 11.05 3.59
CA PHE A 123 -15.68 9.62 3.38
C PHE A 123 -14.68 8.87 4.24
N LYS A 124 -15.20 7.97 5.08
CA LYS A 124 -14.38 7.12 5.95
C LYS A 124 -14.73 5.66 5.76
N GLU A 125 -13.72 4.90 5.38
CA GLU A 125 -13.79 3.45 5.40
C GLU A 125 -13.61 2.95 6.84
N ALA A 126 -14.51 2.08 7.30
CA ALA A 126 -14.42 1.52 8.64
C ALA A 126 -13.30 0.47 8.72
N ARG A 127 -12.64 0.39 9.88
CA ARG A 127 -11.60 -0.62 10.11
C ARG A 127 -12.24 -2.01 10.05
N GLY A 128 -11.69 -2.90 9.22
CA GLY A 128 -12.23 -4.25 9.00
C GLY A 128 -13.42 -4.32 8.04
N ASP A 129 -13.84 -3.20 7.45
CA ASP A 129 -14.77 -3.16 6.33
C ASP A 129 -14.05 -2.51 5.13
N TRP A 130 -13.26 -3.31 4.43
CA TRP A 130 -12.42 -2.88 3.31
C TRP A 130 -12.92 -3.35 1.94
N GLY A 131 -14.16 -3.85 1.88
CA GLY A 131 -14.83 -4.16 0.63
C GLY A 131 -15.10 -2.91 -0.21
N TYR A 132 -15.35 -3.11 -1.50
CA TYR A 132 -15.60 -2.02 -2.44
C TYR A 132 -16.88 -1.24 -2.10
N LYS A 133 -16.77 0.09 -2.04
CA LYS A 133 -17.86 1.02 -1.72
C LYS A 133 -18.06 1.97 -2.92
N PRO A 134 -19.03 1.69 -3.81
CA PRO A 134 -19.23 2.49 -5.03
C PRO A 134 -19.49 3.97 -4.74
N ASP A 135 -20.04 4.27 -3.56
CA ASP A 135 -20.29 5.64 -3.08
C ASP A 135 -19.04 6.52 -3.02
N LEU A 136 -17.83 5.94 -2.88
CA LEU A 136 -16.59 6.73 -2.95
C LEU A 136 -16.50 7.48 -4.29
N MET A 137 -16.91 6.84 -5.39
CA MET A 137 -16.84 7.44 -6.72
C MET A 137 -17.98 8.43 -7.00
N SER A 138 -18.97 8.56 -6.12
CA SER A 138 -20.06 9.56 -6.23
C SER A 138 -19.80 10.82 -5.41
N LEU A 139 -18.70 10.86 -4.65
CA LEU A 139 -18.31 12.00 -3.84
C LEU A 139 -18.06 13.24 -4.72
N PRO A 140 -18.46 14.44 -4.24
CA PRO A 140 -18.20 15.68 -4.95
C PRO A 140 -16.75 16.14 -4.78
N ASP A 141 -16.38 17.21 -5.48
CA ASP A 141 -15.14 17.91 -5.20
C ASP A 141 -15.10 18.45 -3.75
N ASP A 142 -13.89 18.73 -3.25
CA ASP A 142 -13.58 19.09 -1.86
C ASP A 142 -13.87 17.97 -0.85
N SER A 143 -13.85 16.71 -1.31
CA SER A 143 -14.00 15.56 -0.44
C SER A 143 -12.68 15.15 0.22
N ILE A 144 -12.80 14.68 1.46
CA ILE A 144 -11.71 14.18 2.30
C ILE A 144 -11.92 12.68 2.50
N LEU A 145 -10.90 11.90 2.16
CA LEU A 145 -10.92 10.45 2.19
C LEU A 145 -10.04 9.93 3.34
N ARG A 146 -10.59 9.01 4.14
CA ARG A 146 -9.86 8.30 5.19
C ARG A 146 -10.17 6.80 5.13
N GLY A 147 -9.17 5.97 4.89
CA GLY A 147 -9.37 4.54 4.70
C GLY A 147 -8.13 3.89 4.11
N CYS A 148 -8.20 2.57 3.90
CA CYS A 148 -7.13 1.85 3.22
C CYS A 148 -7.43 1.71 1.71
N PHE A 149 -8.70 1.63 1.35
CA PHE A 149 -9.20 1.58 -0.03
C PHE A 149 -8.59 0.42 -0.83
N PHE A 150 -8.55 -0.78 -0.23
CA PHE A 150 -7.85 -1.95 -0.78
C PHE A 150 -8.46 -2.52 -2.07
N SER A 151 -9.60 -2.02 -2.53
CA SER A 151 -10.21 -2.55 -3.75
C SER A 151 -9.61 -1.94 -5.02
N PHE A 152 -9.12 -2.80 -5.92
CA PHE A 152 -8.63 -2.37 -7.24
C PHE A 152 -9.72 -1.68 -8.07
N ARG A 153 -10.98 -2.00 -7.81
CA ARG A 153 -12.16 -1.48 -8.50
C ARG A 153 -12.29 0.04 -8.40
N TYR A 154 -11.68 0.66 -7.39
CA TYR A 154 -11.63 2.12 -7.29
C TYR A 154 -10.83 2.78 -8.42
N PHE A 155 -9.79 2.12 -8.94
CA PHE A 155 -8.77 2.79 -9.75
C PHE A 155 -8.26 2.00 -10.96
N ASP A 156 -8.66 0.76 -11.16
CA ASP A 156 -8.08 -0.09 -12.20
C ASP A 156 -8.32 0.41 -13.64
N HIS A 157 -9.40 1.16 -13.85
CA HIS A 157 -9.64 1.88 -15.10
C HIS A 157 -8.57 2.95 -15.41
N LEU A 158 -7.75 3.35 -14.43
CA LEU A 158 -6.61 4.26 -14.57
C LEU A 158 -5.26 3.52 -14.57
N ARG A 159 -5.23 2.20 -14.76
CA ARG A 159 -3.98 1.44 -14.66
C ARG A 159 -2.85 2.00 -15.52
N ALA A 160 -3.13 2.45 -16.74
CA ALA A 160 -2.11 3.01 -17.63
C ALA A 160 -1.46 4.28 -17.03
N GLN A 161 -2.28 5.18 -16.50
CA GLN A 161 -1.84 6.41 -15.83
C GLN A 161 -1.09 6.08 -14.53
N LEU A 162 -1.59 5.14 -13.73
CA LEU A 162 -0.93 4.72 -12.50
C LEU A 162 0.45 4.10 -12.76
N LEU A 163 0.62 3.40 -13.87
CA LEU A 163 1.93 2.89 -14.26
C LEU A 163 2.93 4.02 -14.53
N GLU A 164 2.49 5.15 -15.07
CA GLU A 164 3.31 6.36 -15.28
C GLU A 164 3.57 7.11 -13.98
N ASP A 165 2.52 7.36 -13.20
CA ASP A 165 2.59 8.02 -11.89
C ASP A 165 3.57 7.29 -10.94
N LEU A 166 3.60 5.96 -11.02
CA LEU A 166 4.39 5.09 -10.15
C LEU A 166 5.73 4.67 -10.78
N MET A 167 6.26 5.48 -11.69
CA MET A 167 7.67 5.44 -12.07
C MET A 167 8.52 6.20 -11.04
N LEU A 168 9.71 5.68 -10.74
CA LEU A 168 10.65 6.36 -9.85
C LEU A 168 11.12 7.69 -10.47
N LYS A 169 11.29 8.71 -9.62
CA LYS A 169 11.93 9.99 -9.98
C LYS A 169 13.41 9.81 -10.26
N GLU A 170 14.06 9.04 -9.40
CA GLU A 170 15.49 8.74 -9.47
C GLU A 170 15.70 7.30 -9.94
N PRO A 171 16.81 7.00 -10.63
CA PRO A 171 17.14 5.63 -10.99
C PRO A 171 17.35 4.77 -9.74
N LEU A 172 17.17 3.46 -9.89
CA LEU A 172 17.50 2.47 -8.86
C LEU A 172 18.97 2.61 -8.42
N SER A 173 19.27 2.26 -7.17
CA SER A 173 20.64 2.12 -6.70
C SER A 173 21.46 1.13 -7.55
N ALA A 174 22.79 1.24 -7.54
CA ALA A 174 23.66 0.34 -8.31
C ALA A 174 23.44 -1.15 -7.97
N ALA A 175 23.18 -1.46 -6.70
CA ALA A 175 22.87 -2.82 -6.26
C ALA A 175 21.53 -3.32 -6.84
N SER A 176 20.49 -2.47 -6.79
CA SER A 176 19.20 -2.80 -7.40
C SER A 176 19.25 -2.88 -8.93
N GLN A 177 20.06 -2.05 -9.60
CA GLN A 177 20.25 -2.15 -11.06
C GLN A 177 20.94 -3.47 -11.46
N ALA A 178 21.91 -3.93 -10.68
CA ALA A 178 22.54 -5.24 -10.88
C ALA A 178 21.53 -6.38 -10.68
N MET A 179 20.67 -6.26 -9.66
CA MET A 179 19.60 -7.22 -9.41
C MET A 179 18.56 -7.23 -10.54
N GLU A 180 18.12 -6.06 -11.01
CA GLU A 180 17.20 -5.92 -12.14
C GLU A 180 17.77 -6.56 -13.41
N SER A 181 19.07 -6.34 -13.68
CA SER A 181 19.76 -6.94 -14.84
C SER A 181 19.72 -8.47 -14.80
N ARG A 182 19.86 -9.07 -13.62
CA ARG A 182 19.73 -10.52 -13.41
C ARG A 182 18.29 -11.00 -13.59
N MET A 183 17.31 -10.25 -13.07
CA MET A 183 15.88 -10.58 -13.26
C MET A 183 15.48 -10.55 -14.73
N ARG A 184 16.05 -9.64 -15.53
CA ARG A 184 15.80 -9.54 -16.98
C ARG A 184 16.42 -10.68 -17.78
N SER A 185 17.57 -11.21 -17.35
CA SER A 185 18.27 -12.30 -18.05
C SER A 185 17.76 -13.70 -17.69
N ALA A 186 16.96 -13.82 -16.64
CA ALA A 186 16.39 -15.09 -16.18
C ALA A 186 14.89 -15.23 -16.52
N GLU A 187 14.37 -16.45 -16.32
CA GLU A 187 12.93 -16.67 -16.23
C GLU A 187 12.46 -16.33 -14.81
N SER A 188 12.32 -15.02 -14.54
CA SER A 188 12.26 -14.46 -13.18
C SER A 188 10.86 -14.48 -12.56
N VAL A 189 10.78 -14.99 -11.33
CA VAL A 189 9.57 -15.00 -10.51
C VAL A 189 9.87 -14.31 -9.19
N SER A 190 9.18 -13.21 -8.86
CA SER A 190 9.30 -12.63 -7.51
C SER A 190 8.51 -13.47 -6.52
N ILE A 191 9.06 -13.81 -5.37
CA ILE A 191 8.33 -14.37 -4.23
C ILE A 191 8.42 -13.38 -3.08
N HIS A 192 7.29 -12.81 -2.66
CA HIS A 192 7.24 -12.03 -1.44
C HIS A 192 6.83 -12.92 -0.27
N VAL A 193 7.60 -12.93 0.81
CA VAL A 193 7.28 -13.61 2.06
C VAL A 193 7.06 -12.55 3.14
N ARG A 194 5.80 -12.33 3.53
CA ARG A 194 5.44 -11.40 4.62
C ARG A 194 5.50 -12.14 5.96
N ARG A 195 6.22 -11.61 6.94
CA ARG A 195 6.33 -12.25 8.26
C ARG A 195 6.45 -11.27 9.43
N GLY A 196 7.25 -10.21 9.31
CA GLY A 196 7.73 -9.42 10.48
C GLY A 196 6.63 -9.02 11.46
N ASP A 197 5.66 -8.22 11.00
CA ASP A 197 4.54 -7.77 11.83
C ASP A 197 3.55 -8.91 12.17
N ILE A 198 3.35 -9.87 11.27
CA ILE A 198 2.50 -11.06 11.48
C ILE A 198 2.96 -11.89 12.70
N VAL A 199 4.27 -12.00 12.93
CA VAL A 199 4.80 -12.80 14.05
C VAL A 199 5.00 -12.02 15.33
N THR A 200 4.84 -10.70 15.32
CA THR A 200 5.04 -9.83 16.49
C THR A 200 3.74 -9.20 17.00
N ASP A 201 2.73 -9.03 16.15
CA ASP A 201 1.43 -8.45 16.48
C ASP A 201 0.31 -9.50 16.41
N PRO A 202 -0.42 -9.78 17.51
CA PRO A 202 -1.52 -10.74 17.52
C PRO A 202 -2.68 -10.39 16.56
N GLU A 203 -2.94 -9.10 16.34
CA GLU A 203 -3.98 -8.67 15.41
C GLU A 203 -3.57 -9.02 13.98
N TYR A 204 -2.36 -8.63 13.55
CA TYR A 204 -1.87 -9.01 12.22
C TYR A 204 -1.76 -10.52 12.08
N ARG A 205 -1.31 -11.25 13.10
CA ARG A 205 -1.30 -12.72 13.09
C ARG A 205 -2.67 -13.31 12.72
N SER A 206 -3.73 -12.80 13.35
CA SER A 206 -5.10 -13.27 13.12
C SER A 206 -5.60 -13.06 11.68
N TRP A 207 -4.99 -12.15 10.92
CA TRP A 207 -5.38 -11.88 9.53
C TRP A 207 -4.78 -12.87 8.53
N TYR A 208 -3.69 -13.54 8.88
CA TYR A 208 -2.93 -14.43 7.99
C TYR A 208 -2.91 -15.89 8.43
N GLU A 209 -3.51 -16.21 9.57
CA GLU A 209 -3.54 -17.56 10.13
C GLU A 209 -4.12 -18.57 9.12
N GLY A 210 -3.35 -19.62 8.82
CA GLY A 210 -3.73 -20.65 7.85
C GLY A 210 -3.67 -20.22 6.37
N ILE A 211 -3.23 -19.00 6.05
CA ILE A 211 -3.14 -18.48 4.67
C ILE A 211 -1.71 -18.56 4.14
N LEU A 212 -0.75 -17.94 4.83
CA LEU A 212 0.65 -17.89 4.40
C LEU A 212 1.44 -19.05 5.02
N THR A 213 1.19 -20.24 4.50
CA THR A 213 1.87 -21.48 4.93
C THR A 213 3.12 -21.73 4.10
N GLU A 214 4.02 -22.59 4.60
CA GLU A 214 5.14 -23.07 3.79
C GLU A 214 4.68 -23.84 2.54
N ASP A 215 3.56 -24.56 2.66
CA ASP A 215 2.96 -25.32 1.56
C ASP A 215 2.43 -24.39 0.46
N TYR A 216 1.85 -23.25 0.81
CA TYR A 216 1.47 -22.23 -0.18
C TYR A 216 2.67 -21.81 -1.04
N TYR A 217 3.79 -21.43 -0.41
CA TYR A 217 4.99 -21.03 -1.15
C TYR A 217 5.59 -22.19 -1.95
N ARG A 218 5.57 -23.41 -1.40
CA ARG A 218 6.05 -24.61 -2.10
C ARG A 218 5.19 -24.91 -3.34
N ASN A 219 3.87 -24.86 -3.21
CA ASN A 219 2.93 -25.10 -4.29
C ASN A 219 3.04 -24.01 -5.36
N ALA A 220 3.24 -22.74 -4.97
CA ALA A 220 3.48 -21.65 -5.91
C ALA A 220 4.77 -21.87 -6.73
N VAL A 221 5.85 -22.33 -6.07
CA VAL A 221 7.10 -22.69 -6.77
C VAL A 221 6.88 -23.86 -7.73
N TYR A 222 6.16 -24.91 -7.31
CA TYR A 222 5.86 -26.04 -8.20
C TYR A 222 5.02 -25.62 -9.40
N TYR A 223 4.00 -24.79 -9.19
CA TYR A 223 3.16 -24.25 -10.25
C TYR A 223 4.01 -23.65 -11.39
N PHE A 224 5.01 -22.83 -11.05
CA PHE A 224 5.92 -22.23 -12.02
C PHE A 224 6.90 -23.22 -12.62
N ARG A 225 7.50 -24.11 -11.83
CA ARG A 225 8.45 -25.11 -12.32
C ARG A 225 7.87 -26.09 -13.33
N GLU A 226 6.57 -26.37 -13.23
CA GLU A 226 5.86 -27.22 -14.20
C GLU A 226 5.59 -26.51 -15.53
N ARG A 227 5.59 -25.16 -15.54
CA ARG A 227 5.12 -24.34 -16.67
C ARG A 227 6.23 -23.54 -17.33
N LEU A 228 7.29 -23.24 -16.60
CA LEU A 228 8.42 -22.44 -17.04
C LEU A 228 9.67 -23.30 -17.15
N LYS A 229 10.52 -22.97 -18.13
CA LYS A 229 11.82 -23.59 -18.30
C LYS A 229 12.85 -22.89 -17.41
N ASP A 230 13.38 -23.62 -16.43
CA ASP A 230 14.44 -23.14 -15.51
C ASP A 230 14.13 -21.79 -14.82
N PRO A 231 12.99 -21.65 -14.11
CA PRO A 231 12.66 -20.42 -13.42
C PRO A 231 13.62 -20.12 -12.26
N GLU A 232 13.95 -18.84 -12.12
CA GLU A 232 14.70 -18.30 -10.99
C GLU A 232 13.78 -17.48 -10.09
N PHE A 233 13.77 -17.81 -8.80
CA PHE A 233 12.89 -17.22 -7.81
C PHE A 233 13.63 -16.16 -6.99
N PHE A 234 13.22 -14.91 -7.13
CA PHE A 234 13.77 -13.76 -6.42
C PHE A 234 12.94 -13.50 -5.17
N VAL A 235 13.52 -13.73 -4.00
CA VAL A 235 12.81 -13.78 -2.72
C VAL A 235 12.98 -12.45 -1.97
N PHE A 236 11.86 -11.83 -1.67
CA PHE A 236 11.75 -10.57 -0.92
C PHE A 236 11.04 -10.84 0.41
N SER A 237 11.50 -10.25 1.50
CA SER A 237 10.87 -10.41 2.80
C SER A 237 11.24 -9.29 3.76
N ASP A 238 10.32 -8.97 4.67
CA ASP A 238 10.61 -8.15 5.84
C ASP A 238 11.30 -8.92 6.98
N ASP A 239 11.56 -10.22 6.80
CA ASP A 239 12.32 -11.09 7.69
C ASP A 239 13.16 -12.09 6.87
N ILE A 240 14.07 -11.57 6.04
CA ILE A 240 14.81 -12.37 5.05
C ILE A 240 15.75 -13.42 5.68
N ASP A 241 16.25 -13.16 6.89
CA ASP A 241 17.11 -14.10 7.61
C ASP A 241 16.34 -15.33 8.09
N TRP A 242 15.10 -15.14 8.56
CA TRP A 242 14.20 -16.25 8.84
C TRP A 242 13.91 -17.07 7.58
N VAL A 243 13.66 -16.40 6.45
CA VAL A 243 13.38 -17.09 5.18
C VAL A 243 14.56 -17.97 4.75
N LYS A 244 15.79 -17.46 4.77
CA LYS A 244 17.00 -18.23 4.43
C LYS A 244 17.19 -19.47 5.33
N SER A 245 16.92 -19.31 6.62
CA SER A 245 17.15 -20.36 7.62
C SER A 245 16.03 -21.42 7.65
N ALA A 246 14.77 -21.01 7.60
CA ALA A 246 13.61 -21.87 7.85
C ALA A 246 12.84 -22.29 6.58
N LEU A 247 12.60 -21.37 5.63
CA LEU A 247 11.73 -21.66 4.49
C LEU A 247 12.49 -22.40 3.37
N LYS A 248 12.33 -23.72 3.30
CA LYS A 248 13.01 -24.56 2.30
C LYS A 248 12.15 -24.71 1.03
N LEU A 249 12.39 -23.83 0.07
CA LEU A 249 11.79 -23.88 -1.27
C LEU A 249 12.72 -24.60 -2.26
N PRO A 250 12.17 -25.39 -3.21
CA PRO A 250 12.97 -26.08 -4.20
C PRO A 250 13.34 -25.14 -5.37
N GLY A 251 14.50 -25.34 -5.99
CA GLY A 251 14.90 -24.63 -7.22
C GLY A 251 15.93 -23.53 -6.98
N ARG A 252 16.13 -22.68 -8.00
CA ARG A 252 17.12 -21.61 -7.95
C ARG A 252 16.54 -20.39 -7.23
N LEU A 253 17.01 -20.15 -6.01
CA LEU A 253 16.58 -19.03 -5.18
C LEU A 253 17.65 -17.93 -5.16
N THR A 254 17.21 -16.69 -5.28
CA THR A 254 18.02 -15.49 -5.07
C THR A 254 17.35 -14.61 -4.04
N TYR A 255 17.96 -14.48 -2.87
CA TYR A 255 17.45 -13.59 -1.83
C TYR A 255 17.83 -12.15 -2.16
N VAL A 256 16.85 -11.25 -2.15
CA VAL A 256 17.04 -9.82 -2.36
C VAL A 256 17.09 -9.17 -0.98
N ASP A 257 18.30 -8.98 -0.47
CA ASP A 257 18.57 -8.59 0.92
C ASP A 257 19.45 -7.33 1.05
N HIS A 258 19.66 -6.61 -0.06
CA HIS A 258 20.51 -5.42 -0.09
C HIS A 258 19.78 -4.12 0.25
N ASN A 259 18.44 -4.12 0.25
CA ASN A 259 17.61 -2.97 0.58
C ASN A 259 17.07 -3.09 2.02
N ASP A 260 17.00 -1.95 2.70
CA ASP A 260 16.35 -1.84 4.01
C ASP A 260 14.90 -1.32 3.87
N ALA A 261 14.20 -1.18 5.00
CA ALA A 261 12.82 -0.67 5.01
C ALA A 261 12.70 0.75 4.42
N ALA A 262 13.73 1.58 4.51
CA ALA A 262 13.73 2.94 3.94
C ALA A 262 13.85 2.91 2.40
N HIS A 263 14.44 1.86 1.85
CA HIS A 263 14.59 1.59 0.42
C HIS A 263 13.58 0.58 -0.12
N GLY A 264 12.52 0.23 0.63
CA GLY A 264 11.47 -0.69 0.18
C GLY A 264 10.77 -0.26 -1.12
N TYR A 265 10.82 1.01 -1.51
CA TYR A 265 10.35 1.45 -2.82
C TYR A 265 11.15 0.83 -3.99
N GLU A 266 12.45 0.55 -3.81
CA GLU A 266 13.26 -0.16 -4.81
C GLU A 266 12.86 -1.63 -4.89
N ASP A 267 12.61 -2.30 -3.76
CA ASP A 267 12.12 -3.68 -3.74
C ASP A 267 10.78 -3.82 -4.46
N LEU A 268 9.86 -2.88 -4.22
CA LEU A 268 8.57 -2.84 -4.92
C LEU A 268 8.77 -2.78 -6.44
N VAL A 269 9.68 -1.92 -6.90
CA VAL A 269 10.01 -1.79 -8.32
C VAL A 269 10.65 -3.07 -8.83
N LEU A 270 11.62 -3.65 -8.13
CA LEU A 270 12.26 -4.91 -8.53
C LEU A 270 11.26 -6.06 -8.66
N MET A 271 10.31 -6.21 -7.74
CA MET A 271 9.23 -7.20 -7.85
C MET A 271 8.41 -6.97 -9.14
N SER A 272 8.11 -5.71 -9.48
CA SER A 272 7.40 -5.36 -10.73
C SER A 272 8.21 -5.58 -12.01
N ARG A 273 9.54 -5.77 -11.91
CA ARG A 273 10.42 -6.06 -13.05
C ARG A 273 10.65 -7.55 -13.30
N CYS A 274 10.26 -8.42 -12.35
CA CYS A 274 10.23 -9.86 -12.61
C CYS A 274 9.20 -10.20 -13.71
N LYS A 275 9.39 -11.31 -14.42
CA LYS A 275 8.41 -11.76 -15.44
C LYS A 275 7.10 -12.25 -14.81
N HIS A 276 7.17 -12.86 -13.63
CA HIS A 276 6.03 -13.38 -12.89
C HIS A 276 6.11 -13.02 -11.40
N ASN A 277 5.01 -13.20 -10.66
CA ASN A 277 4.93 -12.85 -9.24
C ASN A 277 4.21 -13.92 -8.42
N VAL A 278 4.66 -14.14 -7.18
CA VAL A 278 3.95 -14.82 -6.10
C VAL A 278 3.71 -13.79 -5.00
N THR A 279 2.43 -13.52 -4.71
CA THR A 279 2.00 -12.55 -3.70
C THR A 279 1.87 -13.18 -2.31
N ALA A 280 1.79 -12.35 -1.27
CA ALA A 280 1.71 -12.79 0.12
C ALA A 280 0.36 -12.43 0.76
N GLY A 281 -0.73 -13.05 0.29
CA GLY A 281 -2.05 -12.91 0.92
C GLY A 281 -2.52 -11.46 0.97
N PHE A 282 -2.87 -10.96 2.15
CA PHE A 282 -3.28 -9.56 2.34
C PHE A 282 -2.15 -8.52 2.27
N SER A 283 -0.93 -8.90 1.88
CA SER A 283 0.18 -7.96 1.76
C SER A 283 -0.03 -7.02 0.57
N SER A 284 -0.47 -5.80 0.86
CA SER A 284 -0.60 -4.71 -0.12
C SER A 284 0.71 -4.41 -0.85
N PHE A 285 1.86 -4.60 -0.20
CA PHE A 285 3.17 -4.41 -0.83
C PHE A 285 3.41 -5.39 -1.98
N SER A 286 3.20 -6.70 -1.73
CA SER A 286 3.32 -7.72 -2.79
C SER A 286 2.26 -7.57 -3.88
N TRP A 287 1.05 -7.13 -3.49
CA TRP A 287 -0.03 -6.83 -4.42
C TRP A 287 0.38 -5.76 -5.42
N TRP A 288 0.94 -4.64 -4.95
CA TRP A 288 1.40 -3.56 -5.82
C TRP A 288 2.57 -3.97 -6.70
N GLY A 289 3.53 -4.75 -6.20
CA GLY A 289 4.61 -5.26 -7.05
C GLY A 289 4.09 -6.09 -8.23
N ALA A 290 3.08 -6.93 -8.01
CA ALA A 290 2.44 -7.71 -9.07
C ALA A 290 1.54 -6.86 -9.99
N TYR A 291 0.81 -5.91 -9.43
CA TYR A 291 -0.08 -5.02 -10.18
C TYR A 291 0.69 -4.12 -11.15
N LEU A 292 1.84 -3.58 -10.71
CA LEU A 292 2.72 -2.73 -11.51
C LEU A 292 3.54 -3.50 -12.54
N ASN A 293 3.60 -4.83 -12.45
CA ASN A 293 4.30 -5.65 -13.43
C ASN A 293 3.70 -5.44 -14.84
N ARG A 294 4.56 -5.08 -15.79
CA ARG A 294 4.20 -4.79 -17.19
C ARG A 294 4.50 -5.92 -18.15
N HIS A 295 5.05 -7.04 -17.69
CA HIS A 295 5.36 -8.17 -18.55
C HIS A 295 4.06 -8.72 -19.18
N PRO A 296 3.98 -8.84 -20.51
CA PRO A 296 2.72 -9.18 -21.20
C PRO A 296 2.26 -10.61 -20.92
N GLU A 297 3.20 -11.52 -20.69
CA GLU A 297 2.94 -12.93 -20.37
C GLU A 297 3.04 -13.19 -18.86
N LYS A 298 2.92 -12.15 -18.03
CA LYS A 298 3.02 -12.32 -16.58
C LYS A 298 1.96 -13.29 -16.09
N VAL A 299 2.35 -14.04 -15.08
CA VAL A 299 1.44 -14.87 -14.29
C VAL A 299 1.63 -14.44 -12.85
N VAL A 300 0.53 -14.13 -12.18
CA VAL A 300 0.53 -13.74 -10.78
C VAL A 300 -0.16 -14.84 -10.00
N VAL A 301 0.57 -15.45 -9.07
CA VAL A 301 0.06 -16.44 -8.13
C VAL A 301 -0.32 -15.75 -6.82
N ARG A 302 -1.47 -16.13 -6.28
CA ARG A 302 -2.03 -15.61 -5.03
C ARG A 302 -2.75 -16.70 -4.23
N THR A 303 -2.95 -16.45 -2.95
CA THR A 303 -3.74 -17.32 -2.05
C THR A 303 -5.23 -17.24 -2.36
N ARG A 304 -6.03 -18.28 -2.07
CA ARG A 304 -7.51 -18.21 -2.24
C ARG A 304 -8.14 -17.08 -1.45
N ARG A 305 -7.72 -16.95 -0.19
CA ARG A 305 -8.22 -15.94 0.75
C ARG A 305 -7.25 -14.77 0.81
N MET A 306 -7.80 -13.56 0.88
CA MET A 306 -7.00 -12.39 1.24
C MET A 306 -6.78 -12.37 2.76
N ASN A 307 -7.82 -12.65 3.56
CA ASN A 307 -7.79 -12.55 5.03
C ASN A 307 -8.39 -13.81 5.68
N ALA A 308 -7.85 -14.21 6.82
CA ALA A 308 -8.29 -15.39 7.56
C ALA A 308 -9.64 -15.15 8.25
N LEU A 309 -9.96 -13.89 8.58
CA LEU A 309 -11.23 -13.51 9.18
C LEU A 309 -12.28 -13.28 8.08
N ASP A 310 -13.39 -14.05 8.12
CA ASP A 310 -14.41 -14.06 7.07
C ASP A 310 -14.99 -12.68 6.76
N HIS A 311 -15.25 -11.87 7.80
CA HIS A 311 -15.83 -10.54 7.63
C HIS A 311 -14.87 -9.51 6.99
N MET A 312 -13.57 -9.81 6.90
CA MET A 312 -12.56 -9.00 6.21
C MET A 312 -12.09 -9.61 4.89
N ASN A 313 -12.60 -10.80 4.54
CA ASN A 313 -12.13 -11.55 3.39
C ASN A 313 -12.99 -11.24 2.16
N HIS A 314 -12.57 -10.25 1.38
CA HIS A 314 -13.19 -9.80 0.13
C HIS A 314 -12.29 -10.04 -1.09
N PRO A 315 -11.92 -11.31 -1.40
CA PRO A 315 -10.90 -11.60 -2.41
C PRO A 315 -11.26 -11.06 -3.80
N ASP A 316 -12.55 -11.02 -4.16
CA ASP A 316 -13.02 -10.53 -5.47
C ASP A 316 -12.94 -9.01 -5.63
N ASP A 317 -12.87 -8.27 -4.52
CA ASP A 317 -12.64 -6.83 -4.53
C ASP A 317 -11.15 -6.49 -4.45
N PHE A 318 -10.34 -7.39 -3.88
CA PHE A 318 -8.91 -7.18 -3.63
C PHE A 318 -8.02 -7.70 -4.75
N PHE A 319 -8.13 -8.98 -5.13
CA PHE A 319 -7.32 -9.59 -6.17
C PHE A 319 -7.93 -9.38 -7.55
N LEU A 320 -7.09 -9.19 -8.57
CA LEU A 320 -7.58 -9.13 -9.94
C LEU A 320 -8.07 -10.53 -10.37
N PRO A 321 -9.11 -10.60 -11.22
CA PRO A 321 -9.76 -11.86 -11.58
C PRO A 321 -8.87 -12.81 -12.40
N ASP A 322 -7.85 -12.29 -13.08
CA ASP A 322 -6.89 -13.06 -13.88
C ASP A 322 -5.74 -13.67 -13.05
N TRP A 323 -5.66 -13.38 -11.76
CA TRP A 323 -4.61 -13.91 -10.89
C TRP A 323 -4.90 -15.35 -10.46
N VAL A 324 -3.89 -16.20 -10.60
CA VAL A 324 -3.97 -17.63 -10.39
C VAL A 324 -4.02 -17.97 -8.91
N ILE A 325 -4.99 -18.77 -8.53
CA ILE A 325 -5.12 -19.28 -7.16
C ILE A 325 -4.20 -20.48 -6.97
N VAL A 326 -3.34 -20.40 -5.97
CA VAL A 326 -2.64 -21.55 -5.41
C VAL A 326 -2.85 -21.50 -3.90
N ASP A 327 -3.16 -22.64 -3.30
CA ASP A 327 -3.35 -22.76 -1.85
C ASP A 327 -2.30 -23.68 -1.24
N SER A 328 -2.23 -23.63 0.09
CA SER A 328 -1.63 -24.67 0.92
C SER A 328 -2.16 -26.05 0.57
#